data_AF-A0A2N3E5X8-F1
#
_entry.id   AF-A0A2N3E5X8-F1
#
_cell.length_a   1.000
_cell.length_b   1.000
_cell.length_c   1.000
_cell.angle_alpha   90.00
_cell.angle_beta   90.00
_cell.angle_gamma   90.00
#
_symmetry.space_group_name_H-M   'P 1'
#
loop_
_entity.id
_entity.type
_entity.pdbx_description
1 polymer ?
#
loop_
_entity_poly.entity_id
_entity_poly.type
_entity_poly.pdbx_seq_one_letter_code
_entity_poly.pdbx_strand_id
1 'polypeptide(L)'
;MIEFDEEPPRRHFETLVPLINVVFLLLIFFLLAGTMTPAENVAVSLPEGTLNDREQDVPTTLIVEADGFVWLGERVMDAKLSGAMVEKHLK
;
A
#
# COMPACT_ATOMS: atom_id res chain seq x y z
N MET A 1 -75.86 -53.46 8.98
CA MET A 1 -74.79 -52.67 9.61
C MET A 1 -73.92 -52.20 8.46
N ILE A 2 -73.88 -50.90 8.18
CA ILE A 2 -73.06 -50.36 7.09
C ILE A 2 -71.70 -50.06 7.69
N GLU A 3 -70.66 -50.72 7.16
CA GLU A 3 -69.28 -50.53 7.55
C GLU A 3 -68.71 -49.45 6.63
N PHE A 4 -68.33 -48.31 7.20
CA PHE A 4 -67.69 -47.23 6.47
C PHE A 4 -66.21 -47.59 6.35
N ASP A 5 -65.75 -47.81 5.13
CA ASP A 5 -64.33 -47.90 4.84
C ASP A 5 -63.76 -46.48 4.96
N GLU A 6 -63.16 -46.16 6.11
CA GLU A 6 -62.52 -44.86 6.32
C GLU A 6 -61.30 -44.75 5.40
N GLU A 7 -61.38 -43.89 4.39
CA GLU A 7 -60.25 -43.58 3.52
C GLU A 7 -59.07 -43.11 4.37
N PRO A 8 -57.87 -43.74 4.26
CA PRO A 8 -56.74 -43.39 5.09
C PRO A 8 -56.34 -41.93 4.85
N PRO A 9 -55.95 -41.18 5.91
CA PRO A 9 -55.61 -39.78 5.80
C PRO A 9 -54.45 -39.60 4.81
N ARG A 10 -54.67 -38.76 3.78
CA ARG A 10 -53.64 -38.40 2.80
C ARG A 10 -52.47 -37.77 3.54
N ARG A 11 -51.31 -38.44 3.53
CA ARG A 11 -50.07 -37.91 4.10
C ARG A 11 -49.78 -36.56 3.44
N HIS A 12 -49.92 -35.49 4.20
CA HIS A 12 -49.49 -34.18 3.78
C HIS A 12 -47.97 -34.23 3.68
N PHE A 13 -47.44 -34.30 2.46
CA PHE A 13 -46.01 -34.24 2.24
C PHE A 13 -45.53 -32.86 2.69
N GLU A 14 -44.74 -32.80 3.76
CA GLU A 14 -44.05 -31.58 4.17
C GLU A 14 -43.05 -31.18 3.08
N THR A 15 -43.46 -30.26 2.21
CA THR A 15 -42.67 -29.79 1.06
C THR A 15 -41.44 -28.98 1.45
N LEU A 16 -41.33 -28.59 2.73
CA LEU A 16 -40.22 -27.83 3.28
C LEU A 16 -38.91 -28.63 3.27
N VAL A 17 -38.94 -29.91 3.65
CA VAL A 17 -37.71 -30.72 3.72
C VAL A 17 -37.07 -30.92 2.34
N PRO A 18 -37.82 -31.27 1.27
CA PRO A 18 -37.28 -31.28 -0.09
C PRO A 18 -36.76 -29.91 -0.55
N LEU A 19 -37.46 -28.82 -0.23
CA LEU A 19 -37.07 -27.46 -0.63
C LEU A 19 -35.78 -27.00 0.07
N ILE A 20 -35.65 -27.27 1.37
CA ILE A 20 -34.44 -27.00 2.16
C ILE A 20 -33.25 -27.72 1.55
N ASN A 21 -33.41 -28.98 1.12
CA ASN A 21 -32.33 -29.72 0.46
C ASN A 21 -31.86 -29.02 -0.82
N VAL A 22 -32.76 -28.55 -1.68
CA VAL A 22 -32.37 -27.83 -2.91
C VAL A 22 -31.60 -26.55 -2.56
N VAL A 23 -32.08 -25.75 -1.61
CA VAL A 23 -31.41 -24.50 -1.21
C VAL A 23 -30.07 -24.77 -0.54
N PHE A 24 -29.98 -25.77 0.35
CA PHE A 24 -28.76 -26.13 1.05
C PHE A 24 -27.68 -26.63 0.09
N LEU A 25 -28.06 -27.46 -0.88
CA LEU A 25 -27.16 -27.92 -1.93
C LEU A 25 -26.64 -26.73 -2.76
N LEU A 26 -27.50 -25.79 -3.15
CA LEU A 26 -27.07 -24.58 -3.86
C LEU A 26 -26.07 -23.76 -3.05
N LEU A 27 -26.30 -23.58 -1.75
CA LEU A 27 -25.38 -22.85 -0.87
C LEU A 27 -24.02 -23.55 -0.73
N ILE A 28 -24.00 -24.88 -0.58
CA ILE A 28 -22.75 -25.65 -0.55
C ILE A 28 -22.00 -25.53 -1.88
N PHE A 29 -22.71 -25.65 -3.01
CA PHE A 29 -22.11 -25.49 -4.33
C PHE A 29 -21.52 -24.08 -4.52
N PHE A 30 -22.23 -23.03 -4.11
CA PHE A 30 -21.70 -21.66 -4.13
C PHE A 30 -20.48 -21.49 -3.25
N LEU A 31 -20.48 -22.07 -2.05
CA LEU A 31 -19.34 -22.00 -1.14
C LEU A 31 -18.11 -22.73 -1.70
N LEU A 32 -18.28 -23.92 -2.26
CA LEU A 32 -17.21 -24.70 -2.88
C LEU A 32 -16.66 -24.02 -4.14
N ALA A 33 -17.52 -23.42 -4.97
CA ALA A 33 -17.11 -22.72 -6.18
C ALA A 33 -16.58 -21.29 -5.92
N GLY A 34 -16.90 -20.71 -4.76
CA GLY A 34 -16.71 -19.30 -4.41
C GLY A 34 -15.26 -18.83 -4.22
N THR A 35 -14.27 -19.67 -4.50
CA THR A 35 -12.84 -19.27 -4.50
C THR A 35 -12.20 -19.55 -5.85
N MET A 36 -12.81 -19.04 -6.90
CA MET A 36 -12.16 -18.93 -8.20
C MET A 36 -11.20 -17.75 -8.15
N THR A 37 -9.95 -18.03 -8.50
CA THR A 37 -8.80 -17.11 -8.57
C THR A 37 -8.06 -16.94 -7.25
N PRO A 38 -6.90 -17.61 -7.07
CA PRO A 38 -5.87 -17.09 -6.17
C PRO A 38 -5.69 -15.61 -6.52
N ALA A 39 -5.68 -14.72 -5.52
CA ALA A 39 -5.27 -13.35 -5.77
C ALA A 39 -3.98 -13.41 -6.59
N GLU A 40 -3.99 -12.85 -7.81
CA GLU A 40 -2.76 -12.75 -8.59
C GLU A 40 -1.76 -12.12 -7.64
N ASN A 41 -0.69 -12.86 -7.32
CA ASN A 41 0.49 -12.28 -6.71
C ASN A 41 1.04 -11.35 -7.78
N VAL A 42 0.44 -10.16 -7.89
CA VAL A 42 0.98 -9.06 -8.66
C VAL A 42 2.32 -8.83 -8.02
N ALA A 43 3.38 -9.26 -8.70
CA ALA A 43 4.74 -9.00 -8.29
C ALA A 43 4.95 -7.48 -8.40
N VAL A 44 4.59 -6.76 -7.35
CA VAL A 44 4.78 -5.31 -7.28
C VAL A 44 6.27 -5.09 -7.06
N SER A 45 6.95 -4.48 -8.02
CA SER A 45 8.31 -3.99 -7.80
C SER A 45 8.23 -2.82 -6.82
N LEU A 46 8.81 -2.96 -5.63
CA LEU A 46 8.95 -1.82 -4.73
C LEU A 46 9.88 -0.79 -5.40
N PRO A 47 9.56 0.51 -5.34
CA PRO A 47 10.47 1.53 -5.81
C PRO A 47 11.72 1.51 -4.92
N GLU A 48 12.89 1.40 -5.54
CA GLU A 48 14.16 1.62 -4.85
C GLU A 48 14.35 3.12 -4.65
N GLY A 49 14.33 3.58 -3.40
CA GLY A 49 14.67 4.94 -3.06
C GLY A 49 16.17 5.15 -3.24
N THR A 50 16.58 5.81 -4.31
CA THR A 50 17.92 6.37 -4.37
C THR A 50 17.97 7.54 -3.40
N LEU A 51 18.72 7.42 -2.29
CA LEU A 51 19.20 8.63 -1.63
C LEU A 51 20.03 9.37 -2.68
N ASN A 52 19.46 10.44 -3.22
CA ASN A 52 20.30 11.48 -3.76
C ASN A 52 21.00 12.05 -2.52
N ASP A 53 22.22 11.58 -2.25
CA ASP A 53 23.25 12.35 -1.57
C ASP A 53 23.64 13.55 -2.46
N ARG A 54 22.63 14.30 -2.92
CA ARG A 54 22.79 15.73 -3.01
C ARG A 54 22.94 16.14 -1.57
N GLU A 55 24.20 16.10 -1.15
CA GLU A 55 24.77 16.86 -0.05
C GLU A 55 23.81 18.01 0.22
N GLN A 56 23.14 17.97 1.37
CA GLN A 56 22.17 18.99 1.75
C GLN A 56 22.77 20.32 1.33
N ASP A 57 22.00 21.15 0.64
CA ASP A 57 22.43 22.46 0.17
C ASP A 57 22.66 23.32 1.43
N VAL A 58 23.77 23.05 2.13
CA VAL A 58 24.12 23.68 3.39
C VAL A 58 24.56 25.09 3.00
N PRO A 59 23.90 26.12 3.53
CA PRO A 59 24.23 27.48 3.16
C PRO A 59 25.68 27.78 3.54
N THR A 60 26.51 28.05 2.52
CA THR A 60 27.88 28.50 2.73
C THR A 60 27.86 29.91 3.30
N THR A 61 28.40 30.09 4.50
CA THR A 61 28.45 31.39 5.18
C THR A 61 29.79 32.08 4.91
N LEU A 62 29.74 33.30 4.40
CA LEU A 62 30.90 34.15 4.14
C LEU A 62 30.80 35.41 5.01
N ILE A 63 31.85 35.73 5.77
CA ILE A 63 31.91 36.94 6.60
C ILE A 63 33.01 37.84 6.05
N VAL A 64 32.70 39.11 5.81
CA VAL A 64 33.64 40.09 5.26
C VAL A 64 33.95 41.14 6.31
N GLU A 65 35.23 41.32 6.63
CA GLU A 65 35.70 42.31 7.59
C GLU A 65 36.19 43.58 6.88
N ALA A 66 36.13 44.71 7.59
CA ALA A 66 36.44 46.03 7.02
C ALA A 66 37.94 46.22 6.69
N ASP A 67 38.79 45.32 7.17
CA ASP A 67 40.23 45.27 6.92
C ASP A 67 40.59 44.54 5.61
N GLY A 68 39.59 44.03 4.88
CA GLY A 68 39.78 43.34 3.60
C GLY A 68 40.00 41.83 3.74
N PHE A 69 39.86 41.27 4.93
CA PHE A 69 39.84 39.82 5.14
C PHE A 69 38.42 39.25 5.09
N VAL A 70 38.36 37.98 4.69
CA VAL A 70 37.13 37.22 4.50
C VAL A 70 37.25 35.87 5.19
N TRP A 71 36.19 35.48 5.89
CA TRP A 71 36.08 34.20 6.56
C TRP A 71 35.13 33.29 5.80
N LEU A 72 35.61 32.07 5.53
CA LEU A 72 34.82 30.96 5.00
C LEU A 72 34.90 29.81 6.00
N GLY A 73 33.88 29.70 6.87
CA GLY A 73 33.96 28.83 8.05
C GLY A 73 35.08 29.28 8.98
N GLU A 74 36.03 28.39 9.28
CA GLU A 74 37.19 28.67 10.15
C GLU A 74 38.41 29.24 9.41
N ARG A 75 38.30 29.47 8.08
CA ARG A 75 39.44 29.87 7.25
C ARG A 75 39.39 31.36 6.94
N VAL A 76 40.49 32.06 7.26
CA VAL A 76 40.72 33.47 6.90
C VAL A 76 41.46 33.56 5.57
N MET A 77 41.03 34.47 4.70
CA MET A 77 41.72 34.78 3.45
C MET A 77 41.51 36.24 3.03
N ASP A 78 42.36 36.74 2.14
CA ASP A 78 42.20 38.06 1.52
C ASP A 78 40.95 38.07 0.60
N ALA A 79 40.18 39.16 0.63
CA ALA A 79 38.98 39.34 -0.17
C ALA A 79 39.20 39.09 -1.68
N LYS A 80 40.38 39.39 -2.22
CA LYS A 80 40.72 39.17 -3.63
C LYS A 80 40.76 37.69 -4.02
N LEU A 81 41.04 36.80 -3.07
CA LEU A 81 41.14 35.35 -3.26
C LEU A 81 39.83 34.61 -2.93
N SER A 82 38.86 35.30 -2.33
CA SER A 82 37.60 34.70 -1.87
C SER A 82 36.75 34.09 -3.01
N GLY A 83 36.65 34.76 -4.16
CA GLY A 83 35.81 34.31 -5.28
C GLY A 83 36.22 32.95 -5.86
N ALA A 84 37.51 32.74 -6.11
CA ALA A 84 38.04 31.48 -6.65
C ALA A 84 37.94 30.32 -5.63
N MET A 85 37.94 30.63 -4.34
CA MET A 85 37.86 29.64 -3.27
C MET A 85 36.42 29.20 -3.01
N VAL A 86 35.45 30.13 -3.10
CA VAL A 86 34.02 29.82 -2.99
C VAL A 86 33.56 28.95 -4.16
N GLU A 87 34.00 29.25 -5.40
CA GLU A 87 33.67 28.44 -6.58
C GLU A 87 34.18 26.99 -6.47
N LYS A 88 35.34 26.79 -5.84
CA LYS A 88 35.90 25.46 -5.58
C LYS A 88 35.19 24.71 -4.46
N HIS A 89 34.49 25.41 -3.56
CA HIS A 89 33.82 24.82 -2.40
C HIS A 89 32.34 24.50 -2.66
N LEU A 90 31.74 25.13 -3.69
CA LEU A 90 30.35 24.89 -4.13
C LEU A 90 30.21 23.87 -5.26
N LYS A 91 31.30 23.20 -5.66
CA LYS A 91 31.36 22.26 -6.79
C LYS A 91 31.81 20.89 -6.33
#